data_AF-A0A7J6KR33-F1
#
_entry.id   AF-A0A7J6KR33-F1
#
_cell.length_a   1.000
_cell.length_b   1.000
_cell.length_c   1.000
_cell.angle_alpha   90.00
_cell.angle_beta   90.00
_cell.angle_gamma   90.00
#
_symmetry.space_group_name_H-M   'P 1'
#
loop_
_entity.id
_entity.type
_entity.pdbx_description
1 polymer ?
#
loop_
_entity_poly.entity_id
_entity_poly.type
_entity_poly.pdbx_seq_one_letter_code
_entity_poly.pdbx_strand_id
1 'polypeptide(L)'
;VIRQLLKSADVLIDPFRPGVMEKIGFGPKEVFNSINPRIIYARLTGYGQPEDSPSWQYAGHDINYLAATGVLDILPNRLPPINIVADFAGGGLLCAFGILLALRRRDMTNRGEVID
;
A
#
# COMPACT_ATOMS: atom_id res chain seq x y z
N VAL A 1 -21.25 -7.11 -6.30
CA VAL A 1 -20.59 -7.60 -5.07
C VAL A 1 -19.55 -6.61 -4.54
N ILE A 2 -18.43 -6.31 -5.22
CA ILE A 2 -17.35 -5.43 -4.70
C ILE A 2 -17.87 -4.06 -4.21
N ARG A 3 -18.66 -3.34 -5.03
CA ARG A 3 -19.26 -2.04 -4.63
C ARG A 3 -20.08 -2.14 -3.33
N GLN A 4 -20.73 -3.26 -3.06
CA GLN A 4 -21.50 -3.46 -1.82
C GLN A 4 -20.57 -3.69 -0.62
N LEU A 5 -19.51 -4.49 -0.79
CA LEU A 5 -18.51 -4.69 0.26
C LEU A 5 -17.82 -3.38 0.65
N LEU A 6 -17.46 -2.56 -0.35
CA LEU A 6 -16.79 -1.27 -0.11
C LEU A 6 -17.67 -0.24 0.62
N LYS A 7 -19.00 -0.33 0.51
CA LYS A 7 -19.92 0.57 1.24
C LYS A 7 -19.86 0.37 2.75
N SER A 8 -19.58 -0.84 3.21
CA SER A 8 -19.50 -1.18 4.64
C SER A 8 -18.07 -1.41 5.13
N ALA A 9 -17.09 -1.45 4.24
CA ALA A 9 -15.69 -1.66 4.61
C ALA A 9 -15.09 -0.42 5.28
N ASP A 10 -14.28 -0.66 6.31
CA ASP A 10 -13.46 0.37 6.94
C ASP A 10 -12.15 0.62 6.18
N VAL A 11 -11.60 -0.44 5.60
CA VAL A 11 -10.28 -0.45 4.96
C VAL A 11 -10.36 -1.23 3.66
N LEU A 12 -9.72 -0.71 2.61
CA LEU A 12 -9.42 -1.41 1.37
C LEU A 12 -7.90 -1.47 1.21
N ILE A 13 -7.36 -2.68 1.03
CA ILE A 13 -5.95 -2.90 0.71
C ILE A 13 -5.84 -3.15 -0.79
N ASP A 14 -5.01 -2.34 -1.45
CA ASP A 14 -4.70 -2.36 -2.87
C ASP A 14 -3.24 -2.82 -3.06
N PRO A 15 -3.00 -4.14 -3.23
CA PRO A 15 -1.66 -4.69 -3.41
C PRO A 15 -1.21 -4.68 -4.87
N PHE A 16 -1.98 -4.07 -5.77
CA PHE A 16 -1.70 -4.12 -7.20
C PHE A 16 -0.69 -3.05 -7.61
N ARG A 17 -0.14 -3.20 -8.82
CA ARG A 17 0.68 -2.14 -9.41
C ARG A 17 -0.14 -0.86 -9.60
N PRO A 18 0.49 0.33 -9.51
CA PRO A 18 -0.18 1.60 -9.77
C PRO A 18 -1.01 1.56 -11.07
N GLY A 19 -2.26 2.03 -10.98
CA GLY A 19 -3.19 2.10 -12.12
C GLY A 19 -4.10 0.89 -12.30
N VAL A 20 -3.88 -0.24 -11.61
CA VAL A 20 -4.74 -1.44 -11.78
C VAL A 20 -6.15 -1.19 -11.23
N MET A 21 -6.27 -0.66 -10.01
CA MET A 21 -7.57 -0.38 -9.40
C MET A 21 -8.34 0.70 -10.16
N GLU A 22 -7.66 1.69 -10.71
CA GLU A 22 -8.23 2.70 -11.60
C GLU A 22 -8.84 2.06 -12.86
N LYS A 23 -8.09 1.16 -13.51
CA LYS A 23 -8.55 0.46 -14.74
C LYS A 23 -9.80 -0.38 -14.51
N ILE A 24 -9.95 -0.96 -13.32
CA ILE A 24 -11.15 -1.76 -12.98
C ILE A 24 -12.27 -0.94 -12.32
N GLY A 25 -12.12 0.38 -12.24
CA GLY A 25 -13.16 1.29 -11.75
C GLY A 25 -13.30 1.33 -10.23
N PHE A 26 -12.22 1.04 -9.51
CA PHE A 26 -12.16 1.07 -8.04
C PHE A 26 -10.94 1.85 -7.50
N GLY A 27 -10.36 2.74 -8.31
CA GLY A 27 -9.31 3.65 -7.84
C GLY A 27 -9.81 4.62 -6.75
N PRO A 28 -8.91 5.25 -5.97
CA PRO A 28 -9.27 6.01 -4.79
C PRO A 28 -10.33 7.09 -5.05
N LYS A 29 -10.17 7.87 -6.12
CA LYS A 29 -11.10 8.96 -6.47
C LYS A 29 -12.53 8.47 -6.67
N GLU A 30 -12.72 7.36 -7.39
CA GLU A 30 -14.04 6.76 -7.63
C GLU A 30 -14.63 6.22 -6.31
N VAL A 31 -13.82 5.54 -5.51
CA VAL A 31 -14.26 4.99 -4.23
C VAL A 31 -14.70 6.10 -3.26
N PHE A 32 -13.90 7.15 -3.09
CA PHE A 32 -14.22 8.25 -2.18
C PHE A 32 -15.44 9.05 -2.60
N ASN A 33 -15.57 9.33 -3.91
CA ASN A 33 -16.64 10.20 -4.40
C ASN A 33 -17.97 9.49 -4.54
N SER A 34 -17.96 8.19 -4.86
CA SER A 34 -19.17 7.50 -5.31
C SER A 34 -19.54 6.28 -4.47
N ILE A 35 -18.69 5.82 -3.56
CA ILE A 35 -18.92 4.58 -2.80
C ILE A 35 -18.86 4.82 -1.29
N ASN A 36 -17.71 5.25 -0.77
CA ASN A 36 -17.49 5.37 0.66
C ASN A 36 -16.44 6.46 0.98
N PRO A 37 -16.86 7.67 1.39
CA PRO A 37 -15.94 8.75 1.75
C PRO A 37 -15.22 8.54 3.09
N ARG A 38 -15.53 7.47 3.83
CA ARG A 38 -14.94 7.11 5.14
C ARG A 38 -13.93 5.98 5.06
N ILE A 39 -13.73 5.35 3.90
CA ILE A 39 -12.84 4.20 3.78
C ILE A 39 -11.37 4.63 3.91
N ILE A 40 -10.54 3.84 4.57
CA ILE A 40 -9.09 3.99 4.46
C ILE A 40 -8.64 3.19 3.24
N TYR A 41 -8.04 3.88 2.26
CA TYR A 41 -7.55 3.25 1.03
C TYR A 41 -6.04 3.07 1.16
N ALA A 42 -5.59 1.85 1.47
CA ALA A 42 -4.18 1.54 1.63
C ALA A 42 -3.62 0.94 0.35
N ARG A 43 -2.76 1.68 -0.33
CA ARG A 43 -1.95 1.20 -1.45
C ARG A 43 -0.70 0.53 -0.87
N LEU A 44 -0.42 -0.67 -1.34
CA LEU A 44 0.76 -1.43 -0.95
C LEU A 44 1.57 -1.70 -2.22
N THR A 45 2.38 -0.72 -2.60
CA THR A 45 3.22 -0.78 -3.80
C THR A 45 4.69 -0.85 -3.43
N GLY A 46 5.49 -1.47 -4.29
CA GLY A 46 6.92 -1.69 -4.02
C GLY A 46 7.78 -0.43 -4.05
N TYR A 47 7.45 0.48 -4.96
CA TYR A 47 8.24 1.69 -5.22
C TYR A 47 7.41 2.96 -5.11
N GLY A 48 6.19 2.91 -4.57
CA GLY A 48 5.30 4.07 -4.46
C GLY A 48 4.57 4.43 -5.76
N GLN A 49 3.88 5.56 -5.74
CA GLN A 49 3.16 6.12 -6.89
C GLN A 49 4.04 6.90 -7.89
N PRO A 50 3.54 7.19 -9.10
CA PRO A 50 4.28 7.96 -10.11
C PRO A 50 4.74 9.35 -9.65
N GLU A 51 4.01 9.96 -8.72
CA GLU A 51 4.34 11.27 -8.17
C GLU A 51 5.55 11.23 -7.22
N ASP A 52 5.77 10.10 -6.55
CA ASP A 52 6.76 9.95 -5.48
C ASP A 52 8.04 9.25 -5.94
N SER A 53 7.98 8.47 -7.03
CA SER A 53 9.09 7.61 -7.41
C SER A 53 9.22 7.40 -8.91
N PRO A 54 10.41 7.60 -9.53
CA PRO A 54 10.63 7.29 -10.94
C PRO A 54 10.60 5.78 -11.23
N SER A 55 10.73 4.94 -10.21
CA SER A 55 10.76 3.47 -10.32
C SER A 55 9.38 2.82 -10.10
N TRP A 56 8.30 3.60 -10.04
CA TRP A 56 6.93 3.13 -9.79
C TRP A 56 6.45 2.00 -10.72
N GLN A 57 7.01 1.90 -11.93
CA GLN A 57 6.65 0.85 -12.90
C GLN A 57 7.41 -0.47 -12.70
N TYR A 58 8.47 -0.47 -11.88
CA TYR A 58 9.31 -1.63 -11.71
C TYR A 58 8.61 -2.68 -10.87
N ALA A 59 8.76 -3.95 -11.29
CA ALA A 59 8.44 -5.07 -10.43
C ALA A 59 9.52 -5.17 -9.35
N GLY A 60 9.10 -5.28 -8.09
CA GLY A 60 10.00 -5.49 -6.97
C GLY A 60 9.51 -6.66 -6.11
N HIS A 61 10.48 -7.36 -5.56
CA HIS A 61 10.32 -8.30 -4.46
C HIS A 61 11.33 -7.92 -3.38
N ASP A 62 11.23 -8.51 -2.19
CA ASP A 62 12.08 -8.21 -1.04
C ASP A 62 13.55 -7.98 -1.41
N ILE A 63 14.17 -8.92 -2.13
CA ILE A 63 15.58 -8.83 -2.55
C ILE A 63 15.90 -7.60 -3.41
N ASN A 64 14.97 -7.12 -4.23
CA ASN A 64 15.16 -5.91 -5.05
C ASN A 64 15.21 -4.66 -4.16
N TYR A 65 14.33 -4.58 -3.15
CA TYR A 65 14.32 -3.47 -2.20
C TYR A 65 15.57 -3.48 -1.33
N LEU A 66 15.99 -4.66 -0.86
CA LEU A 66 17.23 -4.82 -0.10
C LEU A 66 18.47 -4.43 -0.91
N ALA A 67 18.52 -4.82 -2.19
CA ALA A 67 19.61 -4.42 -3.08
C ALA A 67 19.63 -2.90 -3.31
N ALA A 68 18.45 -2.31 -3.60
CA ALA A 68 18.33 -0.88 -3.87
C ALA A 68 18.68 0.00 -2.66
N THR A 69 18.44 -0.50 -1.44
CA THR A 69 18.74 0.22 -0.18
C THR A 69 20.14 -0.02 0.36
N GLY A 70 20.91 -0.95 -0.24
CA GLY A 70 22.22 -1.38 0.27
C GLY A 70 22.14 -2.33 1.47
N VAL A 71 20.94 -2.61 2.01
CA VAL A 71 20.76 -3.55 3.13
C VAL A 71 21.23 -4.96 2.75
N LEU A 72 21.08 -5.35 1.48
CA LEU A 72 21.52 -6.66 1.00
C LEU A 72 23.02 -6.90 1.24
N ASP A 73 23.86 -5.87 1.12
CA ASP A 73 25.32 -5.98 1.30
C ASP A 73 25.71 -6.20 2.77
N ILE A 74 24.87 -5.74 3.69
CA ILE A 74 25.09 -5.84 5.15
C ILE A 74 24.66 -7.21 5.68
N LEU A 75 23.74 -7.88 5.00
CA LEU A 75 23.21 -9.17 5.45
C LEU A 75 24.27 -10.28 5.33
N PRO A 76 24.32 -11.22 6.30
CA PRO A 76 25.29 -12.30 6.26
C PRO A 76 25.09 -13.18 5.02
N ASN A 77 26.18 -13.41 4.30
CA ASN A 77 26.24 -14.05 2.97
C ASN A 77 26.02 -15.58 3.00
N ARG A 78 24.96 -16.06 3.67
CA ARG A 78 24.74 -17.50 3.86
C ARG A 78 23.54 -18.05 3.09
N LEU A 79 22.48 -17.27 2.89
CA LEU A 79 21.29 -17.64 2.13
C LEU A 79 20.64 -16.39 1.50
N PRO A 80 19.90 -16.52 0.38
CA PRO A 80 19.07 -15.43 -0.12
C PRO A 80 18.12 -14.95 0.99
N PRO A 81 17.97 -13.62 1.18
CA PRO A 81 17.06 -13.10 2.19
C PRO A 81 15.64 -13.58 1.90
N ILE A 82 14.99 -14.09 2.95
CA ILE A 82 13.55 -14.32 2.94
C ILE A 82 12.83 -12.97 3.11
N ASN A 83 11.54 -12.93 2.79
CA ASN A 83 10.76 -11.71 2.63
C ASN A 83 10.41 -10.94 3.93
N ILE A 84 11.23 -11.09 4.98
CA ILE A 84 10.97 -10.55 6.31
C ILE A 84 11.26 -9.05 6.40
N VAL A 85 12.34 -8.59 5.76
CA VAL A 85 12.85 -7.23 6.01
C VAL A 85 12.07 -6.20 5.21
N ALA A 86 11.97 -6.37 3.89
CA ALA A 86 11.32 -5.38 3.06
C ALA A 86 9.81 -5.66 2.92
N ASP A 87 9.38 -6.90 2.65
CA ASP A 87 7.95 -7.15 2.43
C ASP A 87 7.16 -7.12 3.75
N PHE A 88 7.59 -7.85 4.79
CA PHE A 88 6.88 -7.87 6.07
C PHE A 88 7.14 -6.64 6.94
N ALA A 89 8.40 -6.35 7.28
CA ALA A 89 8.72 -5.25 8.19
C ALA A 89 8.65 -3.87 7.53
N GLY A 90 9.13 -3.74 6.29
CA GLY A 90 9.09 -2.50 5.52
C GLY A 90 7.70 -2.21 4.93
N GLY A 91 7.08 -3.17 4.26
CA GLY A 91 5.80 -2.98 3.59
C GLY A 91 4.61 -3.22 4.52
N GLY A 92 4.42 -4.48 4.93
CA GLY A 92 3.24 -4.93 5.66
C GLY A 92 3.04 -4.23 7.00
N LEU A 93 4.08 -4.14 7.82
CA LEU A 93 4.01 -3.50 9.15
C LEU A 93 3.78 -1.98 9.03
N LEU A 94 4.49 -1.30 8.14
CA LEU A 94 4.29 0.15 7.95
C LEU A 94 2.91 0.46 7.37
N CYS A 95 2.42 -0.34 6.41
CA CYS A 95 1.07 -0.23 5.88
C CYS A 95 0.02 -0.43 6.99
N ALA A 96 0.15 -1.49 7.80
CA ALA A 96 -0.73 -1.73 8.94
C ALA A 96 -0.70 -0.57 9.96
N PHE A 97 0.48 -0.04 10.25
CA PHE A 97 0.64 1.11 11.15
C PHE A 97 -0.03 2.37 10.57
N GLY A 98 0.18 2.64 9.28
CA GLY A 98 -0.47 3.75 8.57
C GLY A 98 -2.00 3.64 8.58
N ILE A 99 -2.54 2.44 8.37
CA ILE A 99 -3.98 2.16 8.49
C ILE A 99 -4.49 2.50 9.90
N LEU A 100 -3.79 2.07 10.95
CA LEU A 100 -4.19 2.36 12.34
C LEU A 100 -4.21 3.87 12.62
N LEU A 101 -3.20 4.60 12.16
CA LEU A 101 -3.16 6.07 12.28
C LEU A 101 -4.29 6.74 11.50
N ALA A 102 -4.58 6.26 10.30
CA ALA A 102 -5.66 6.78 9.45
C ALA A 102 -7.03 6.52 10.05
N LEU A 103 -7.25 5.33 10.62
CA LEU A 103 -8.47 5.01 11.37
C LEU A 103 -8.64 5.96 12.57
N ARG A 104 -7.55 6.20 13.32
CA ARG A 104 -7.56 7.16 14.42
C ARG A 104 -7.88 8.58 13.97
N ARG A 105 -7.34 9.02 12.81
CA ARG A 105 -7.67 10.33 12.23
C ARG A 105 -9.13 10.40 11.79
N ARG A 106 -9.63 9.35 11.15
CA ARG A 106 -11.01 9.21 10.69
C ARG A 106 -12.02 9.33 11.84
N ASP A 107 -11.69 8.86 13.04
CA ASP A 107 -12.55 9.02 14.22
C ASP A 107 -12.79 10.51 14.56
N MET A 108 -11.82 11.37 14.27
CA MET A 108 -11.90 12.81 14.54
C MET A 108 -12.50 13.60 13.36
N THR A 109 -12.18 13.22 12.12
CA THR A 109 -12.54 13.98 10.92
C THR A 109 -13.81 13.46 10.24
N ASN A 110 -14.24 12.27 10.61
CA ASN A 110 -15.28 11.50 9.93
C ASN A 110 -14.98 11.24 8.44
N ARG A 111 -13.72 11.34 7.99
CA ARG A 111 -13.29 11.16 6.59
C ARG A 111 -12.15 10.15 6.50
N GLY A 112 -12.16 9.36 5.43
CA GLY A 112 -11.06 8.48 5.09
C GLY A 112 -9.94 9.21 4.35
N GLU A 113 -8.84 8.50 4.10
CA GLU A 113 -7.67 8.99 3.38
C GLU A 113 -6.95 7.86 2.64
N VAL A 114 -6.03 8.23 1.74
CA VAL A 114 -5.13 7.29 1.07
C VAL A 114 -3.86 7.15 1.91
N ILE A 115 -3.44 5.91 2.12
CA ILE A 115 -2.11 5.58 2.62
C ILE A 115 -1.35 4.94 1.45
N ASP A 116 -0.15 5.42 1.16
CA ASP A 116 0.76 4.86 0.15
C ASP A 116 2.13 4.60 0.79
#